data_AF-A0A858U1B3-F1
#
_entry.id   AF-A0A858U1B3-F1
#
_cell.length_a   1.000
_cell.length_b   1.000
_cell.length_c   1.000
_cell.angle_alpha   90.00
_cell.angle_beta   90.00
_cell.angle_gamma   90.00
#
_symmetry.space_group_name_H-M   'P 1'
#
loop_
_entity.id
_entity.type
_entity.pdbx_description
1 polymer ?
#
loop_
_entity_poly.entity_id
_entity_poly.type
_entity_poly.pdbx_seq_one_letter_code
_entity_poly.pdbx_strand_id
1 'polypeptide(L)'
;MIQNGEEYVNEYHTICTKEQKNEYTVYKFSDDNNNQHVIQISATRVKISFLELNMDLELNKNKPHIYKTPEGEFKFYWLLKKIDSTENQVMFSYEMYLNANTETLVGSNTVYLTVNL
;
A
#
# COMPACT_ATOMS: atom_id res chain seq x y z
N MET A 1 -6.13 28.85 -8.21
CA MET A 1 -4.90 28.48 -8.94
C MET A 1 -3.82 28.17 -7.91
N ILE A 2 -3.53 26.87 -7.79
CA ILE A 2 -2.33 26.14 -7.33
C ILE A 2 -1.51 26.65 -6.13
N GLN A 3 -1.40 25.79 -5.11
CA GLN A 3 -0.11 25.31 -4.57
C GLN A 3 -0.28 23.82 -4.23
N ASN A 4 0.15 22.96 -5.17
CA ASN A 4 1.37 22.16 -5.05
C ASN A 4 1.22 21.08 -3.98
N GLY A 5 0.63 19.94 -4.36
CA GLY A 5 0.92 18.71 -3.64
C GLY A 5 2.42 18.45 -3.83
N GLU A 6 3.16 18.42 -2.73
CA GLU A 6 4.55 18.00 -2.76
C GLU A 6 4.59 16.53 -3.19
N GLU A 7 5.26 16.25 -4.30
CA GLU A 7 5.51 14.88 -4.73
C GLU A 7 6.70 14.35 -3.94
N TYR A 8 6.46 13.26 -3.21
CA TYR A 8 7.50 12.55 -2.47
C TYR A 8 7.72 11.20 -3.11
N VAL A 9 8.94 10.95 -3.55
CA VAL A 9 9.38 9.63 -4.03
C VAL A 9 10.29 9.03 -2.97
N ASN A 10 9.85 7.92 -2.39
CA ASN A 10 10.67 7.10 -1.52
C ASN A 10 11.07 5.84 -2.27
N GLU A 11 12.36 5.69 -2.53
CA GLU A 11 12.94 4.54 -3.22
C GLU A 11 13.89 3.82 -2.27
N TYR A 12 13.82 2.49 -2.25
CA TYR A 12 14.71 1.65 -1.47
C TYR A 12 15.00 0.36 -2.24
N HIS A 13 16.15 -0.24 -1.98
CA HIS A 13 16.59 -1.49 -2.60
C HIS A 13 16.95 -2.48 -1.50
N THR A 14 16.44 -3.69 -1.60
CA THR A 14 16.68 -4.74 -0.60
C THR A 14 16.59 -6.12 -1.23
N ILE A 15 17.06 -7.13 -0.49
CA ILE A 15 16.85 -8.53 -0.85
C ILE A 15 15.40 -8.88 -0.54
N CYS A 16 14.68 -9.35 -1.55
CA CYS A 16 13.30 -9.76 -1.44
C CYS A 16 13.16 -11.26 -1.74
N THR A 17 12.27 -11.93 -1.01
CA THR A 17 11.77 -13.25 -1.38
C THR A 17 10.40 -13.12 -2.02
N LYS A 18 10.20 -13.80 -3.15
CA LYS A 18 8.94 -13.88 -3.89
C LYS A 18 8.43 -15.31 -3.84
N GLU A 19 7.23 -15.51 -3.31
CA GLU A 19 6.57 -16.82 -3.26
C GLU A 19 5.11 -16.71 -3.74
N GLN A 20 4.58 -17.78 -4.33
CA GLN A 20 3.15 -17.87 -4.65
C GLN A 20 2.42 -18.61 -3.52
N LYS A 21 1.37 -18.01 -2.98
CA LYS A 21 0.52 -18.60 -1.94
C LYS A 21 -0.95 -18.42 -2.29
N ASN A 22 -1.59 -19.51 -2.70
CA ASN A 22 -2.96 -19.49 -3.23
C ASN A 22 -3.08 -18.47 -4.39
N GLU A 23 -4.05 -17.56 -4.30
CA GLU A 23 -4.28 -16.47 -5.26
C GLU A 23 -3.33 -15.27 -5.11
N TYR A 24 -2.44 -15.27 -4.11
CA TYR A 24 -1.54 -14.15 -3.83
C TYR A 24 -0.11 -14.47 -4.27
N THR A 25 0.52 -13.50 -4.93
CA THR A 25 1.98 -13.38 -4.94
C THR A 25 2.42 -12.63 -3.69
N VAL A 26 3.34 -13.21 -2.92
CA VAL A 26 3.79 -12.68 -1.64
C VAL A 26 5.26 -12.25 -1.75
N TYR A 27 5.51 -11.00 -1.40
CA TYR A 27 6.83 -10.38 -1.32
C TYR A 27 7.17 -10.19 0.15
N LYS A 28 8.32 -10.72 0.59
CA LYS A 28 8.84 -10.47 1.94
C LYS A 28 10.24 -9.87 1.83
N PHE A 29 10.49 -8.81 2.59
CA PHE A 29 11.77 -8.12 2.61
C PHE A 29 11.96 -7.35 3.91
N SER A 30 13.15 -6.82 4.12
CA SER A 30 13.47 -5.97 5.27
C SER A 30 13.93 -4.59 4.80
N ASP A 31 13.54 -3.54 5.52
CA ASP A 31 14.07 -2.19 5.29
C ASP A 31 15.43 -1.99 5.98
N ASP A 32 16.03 -0.80 5.82
CA ASP A 32 17.33 -0.45 6.39
C ASP A 32 17.35 -0.48 7.93
N ASN A 33 16.18 -0.38 8.57
CA ASN A 33 16.01 -0.49 10.01
C ASN A 33 15.73 -1.94 10.46
N ASN A 34 15.84 -2.90 9.54
CA ASN A 34 15.56 -4.33 9.73
C ASN A 34 14.10 -4.62 10.12
N ASN A 35 13.17 -3.73 9.81
CA ASN A 35 11.75 -4.02 9.97
C ASN A 35 11.32 -4.96 8.85
N GLN A 36 10.54 -5.99 9.21
CA GLN A 36 9.99 -6.93 8.24
C GLN A 36 8.78 -6.33 7.55
N HIS A 37 8.75 -6.46 6.23
CA HIS A 37 7.63 -6.08 5.37
C HIS A 37 7.10 -7.32 4.67
N VAL A 38 5.78 -7.45 4.62
CA VAL A 38 5.09 -8.49 3.87
C VAL A 38 4.03 -7.85 3.00
N ILE A 39 4.17 -7.98 1.68
CA ILE A 39 3.20 -7.49 0.70
C ILE A 39 2.59 -8.70 -0.03
N GLN A 40 1.27 -8.84 0.02
CA GLN A 40 0.52 -9.90 -0.66
C GLN A 40 -0.36 -9.26 -1.73
N ILE A 41 -0.23 -9.68 -2.98
CA ILE A 41 -0.93 -9.08 -4.11
C ILE A 41 -1.67 -10.15 -4.88
N SER A 42 -2.96 -9.90 -5.14
CA SER A 42 -3.79 -10.65 -6.09
C SER A 42 -4.36 -9.70 -7.14
N ALA A 43 -5.12 -10.23 -8.10
CA ALA A 43 -5.74 -9.43 -9.17
C ALA A 43 -6.68 -8.32 -8.66
N THR A 44 -7.20 -8.43 -7.43
CA THR A 44 -8.21 -7.48 -6.89
C THR A 44 -7.88 -6.97 -5.49
N ARG A 45 -6.78 -7.41 -4.88
CA ARG A 45 -6.49 -7.09 -3.48
C ARG A 45 -5.01 -6.95 -3.22
N VAL A 46 -4.66 -5.98 -2.38
CA VAL A 46 -3.30 -5.77 -1.86
C VAL A 46 -3.38 -5.81 -0.34
N LYS A 47 -2.51 -6.59 0.29
CA LYS A 47 -2.34 -6.60 1.75
C LYS A 47 -0.91 -6.24 2.07
N ILE A 48 -0.70 -5.32 2.99
CA ILE A 48 0.62 -4.87 3.41
C ILE A 48 0.70 -4.97 4.93
N SER A 49 1.72 -5.65 5.43
CA SER A 49 2.01 -5.76 6.85
C SER A 49 3.44 -5.27 7.10
N PHE A 50 3.60 -4.31 8.00
CA PHE A 50 4.88 -3.75 8.44
C PHE A 50 4.73 -3.22 9.86
N LEU A 51 5.61 -3.62 10.78
CA LEU A 51 5.47 -3.32 12.21
C LEU A 51 4.03 -3.63 12.70
N GLU A 52 3.34 -2.66 13.28
CA GLU A 52 1.96 -2.78 13.74
C GLU A 52 0.92 -2.44 12.64
N LEU A 53 1.38 -1.90 11.51
CA LEU A 53 0.54 -1.47 10.41
C LEU A 53 0.10 -2.68 9.56
N ASN A 54 -1.21 -2.82 9.37
CA ASN A 54 -1.81 -3.88 8.56
C ASN A 54 -2.85 -3.30 7.60
N MET A 55 -2.48 -3.11 6.36
CA MET A 55 -3.31 -2.47 5.33
C MET A 55 -3.96 -3.55 4.47
N ASP A 56 -5.28 -3.45 4.30
CA ASP A 56 -6.07 -4.38 3.49
C ASP A 56 -6.88 -3.60 2.46
N LEU A 57 -6.36 -3.60 1.24
CA LEU A 57 -6.83 -2.81 0.11
C LEU A 57 -7.56 -3.72 -0.87
N GLU A 58 -8.81 -3.40 -1.20
CA GLU A 58 -9.59 -4.15 -2.19
C GLU A 58 -10.05 -3.23 -3.30
N LEU A 59 -9.90 -3.68 -4.55
CA LEU A 59 -10.09 -2.88 -5.74
C LEU A 59 -11.50 -2.27 -5.77
N ASN A 60 -11.57 -0.95 -5.93
CA ASN A 60 -12.80 -0.16 -5.95
C ASN A 60 -13.67 -0.27 -4.69
N LYS A 61 -13.13 -0.77 -3.58
CA LYS A 61 -13.82 -0.78 -2.28
C LYS A 61 -13.15 0.15 -1.31
N ASN A 62 -13.90 1.13 -0.83
CA ASN A 62 -13.43 2.04 0.20
C ASN A 62 -13.53 1.35 1.56
N LYS A 63 -12.39 1.05 2.19
CA LYS A 63 -12.35 0.37 3.50
C LYS A 63 -11.86 1.32 4.59
N PRO A 64 -12.53 1.36 5.76
CA PRO A 64 -12.04 2.13 6.88
C PRO A 64 -10.81 1.45 7.50
N HIS A 65 -9.79 2.24 7.80
CA HIS A 65 -8.65 1.87 8.61
C HIS A 65 -8.60 2.78 9.84
N ILE A 66 -8.54 2.18 11.03
CA ILE A 66 -8.54 2.90 12.30
C ILE A 66 -7.12 2.86 12.86
N TYR A 67 -6.51 4.03 12.99
CA TYR A 67 -5.24 4.23 13.65
C TYR A 67 -5.51 4.64 15.09
N LYS A 68 -4.93 3.91 16.04
CA LYS A 68 -5.01 4.25 17.45
C LYS A 68 -3.72 4.94 17.86
N THR A 69 -3.86 6.12 18.45
CA THR A 69 -2.76 6.93 19.00
C THR A 69 -3.05 7.20 20.48
N PRO A 70 -2.05 7.57 21.29
CA PRO A 70 -2.29 8.02 22.67
C PRO A 70 -3.32 9.16 22.78
N GLU A 71 -3.40 10.02 21.76
CA GLU A 71 -4.28 11.17 21.68
C GLU A 71 -5.69 10.85 21.18
N GLY A 72 -5.93 9.64 20.65
CA GLY A 72 -7.25 9.20 20.17
C GLY A 72 -7.20 8.25 18.98
N GLU A 73 -8.39 7.99 18.41
CA GLU A 73 -8.55 7.16 17.22
C GLU A 73 -8.76 8.02 15.97
N PHE A 74 -7.93 7.81 14.95
CA PHE A 74 -8.06 8.45 13.64
C PHE A 74 -8.56 7.42 12.62
N LYS A 75 -9.59 7.80 11.86
CA LYS A 75 -10.19 6.94 10.83
C LYS A 75 -9.86 7.48 9.46
N PHE A 76 -9.13 6.70 8.68
CA PHE A 76 -8.90 6.95 7.26
C PHE A 76 -9.67 5.93 6.43
N TYR A 77 -9.96 6.29 5.19
CA TYR A 77 -10.62 5.43 4.22
C TYR A 77 -9.71 5.23 3.02
N TRP A 78 -9.45 3.97 2.71
CA TRP A 78 -8.43 3.59 1.76
C TRP A 78 -9.12 2.98 0.54
N LEU A 79 -8.82 3.51 -0.65
CA LEU A 79 -9.41 3.08 -1.91
C LEU A 79 -8.31 2.62 -2.86
N LEU A 80 -8.29 1.33 -3.16
CA LEU A 80 -7.43 0.78 -4.21
C LEU A 80 -8.03 1.08 -5.58
N LYS A 81 -7.26 1.76 -6.44
CA LYS A 81 -7.72 2.24 -7.75
C LYS A 81 -7.28 1.35 -8.89
N LYS A 82 -6.06 0.85 -8.82
CA LYS A 82 -5.45 0.07 -9.89
C LYS A 82 -4.47 -0.95 -9.31
N ILE A 83 -4.41 -2.11 -9.94
CA ILE A 83 -3.34 -3.09 -9.81
C ILE A 83 -2.92 -3.43 -11.24
N ASP A 84 -1.62 -3.45 -11.47
CA ASP A 84 -0.99 -3.83 -12.73
C ASP A 84 0.20 -4.73 -12.39
N SER A 85 0.27 -5.91 -12.98
CA SER A 85 1.30 -6.89 -12.63
C SER A 85 1.81 -7.59 -13.88
N THR A 86 3.13 -7.58 -14.02
CA THR A 86 3.89 -8.40 -14.95
C THR A 86 4.73 -9.41 -14.18
N GLU A 87 5.54 -10.19 -14.86
CA GLU A 87 6.40 -11.20 -14.22
C GLU A 87 7.35 -10.60 -13.18
N ASN A 88 7.97 -9.45 -13.48
CA ASN A 88 9.03 -8.85 -12.67
C ASN A 88 8.64 -7.53 -12.03
N GLN A 89 7.45 -7.01 -12.33
CA GLN A 89 7.00 -5.73 -11.83
C GLN A 89 5.56 -5.81 -11.36
N VAL A 90 5.27 -5.20 -10.21
CA VAL A 90 3.93 -4.90 -9.78
C VAL A 90 3.80 -3.41 -9.52
N MET A 91 2.74 -2.81 -10.01
CA MET A 91 2.32 -1.47 -9.69
C MET A 91 0.91 -1.50 -9.11
N PHE A 92 0.69 -0.75 -8.04
CA PHE A 92 -0.67 -0.48 -7.58
C PHE A 92 -0.78 0.96 -7.09
N SER A 93 -1.97 1.53 -7.24
CA SER A 93 -2.25 2.89 -6.79
C SER A 93 -3.45 2.92 -5.86
N TYR A 94 -3.33 3.67 -4.77
CA TYR A 94 -4.40 3.85 -3.81
C TYR A 94 -4.53 5.30 -3.37
N GLU A 95 -5.73 5.66 -2.93
CA GLU A 95 -6.06 6.98 -2.40
C GLU A 95 -6.50 6.84 -0.94
N MET A 96 -6.15 7.85 -0.13
CA MET A 96 -6.53 7.94 1.27
C MET A 96 -7.49 9.10 1.46
N TYR A 97 -8.56 8.90 2.21
CA TYR A 97 -9.61 9.88 2.45
C TYR A 97 -9.91 10.01 3.95
N LEU A 98 -10.36 11.19 4.39
CA LEU A 98 -10.84 11.38 5.77
C LEU A 98 -12.27 10.86 5.99
N ASN A 99 -13.03 10.65 4.91
CA ASN A 99 -14.42 10.22 5.00
C ASN A 99 -14.74 9.09 4.00
N ALA A 100 -15.81 8.35 4.30
CA ALA A 100 -16.25 7.20 3.51
C ALA A 100 -16.71 7.58 2.10
N ASN A 101 -17.18 8.82 1.94
CA ASN A 101 -17.74 9.34 0.70
C ASN A 101 -16.68 9.84 -0.29
N THR A 102 -15.38 9.67 0.03
CA THR A 102 -14.26 10.10 -0.83
C THR A 102 -14.23 11.61 -1.11
N GLU A 103 -14.84 12.43 -0.24
CA GLU A 103 -14.97 13.89 -0.46
C GLU A 103 -13.68 14.65 -0.10
N THR A 104 -12.89 14.12 0.83
CA THR A 104 -11.66 14.78 1.31
C THR A 104 -10.46 13.88 1.12
N LEU A 105 -9.76 14.06 0.00
CA LEU A 105 -8.51 13.37 -0.32
C LEU A 105 -7.39 13.87 0.59
N VAL A 106 -6.72 12.92 1.24
CA VAL A 106 -5.52 13.13 2.06
C VAL A 106 -4.27 12.95 1.21
N GLY A 107 -4.29 11.96 0.32
CA GLY A 107 -3.16 11.68 -0.55
C GLY A 107 -3.43 10.56 -1.54
N SER A 108 -2.74 10.62 -2.67
CA SER A 108 -2.72 9.59 -3.69
C SER A 108 -1.33 8.97 -3.74
N ASN A 109 -1.26 7.65 -3.71
CA ASN A 109 -0.01 6.92 -3.64
C ASN A 109 0.04 5.92 -4.80
N THR A 110 1.21 5.83 -5.43
CA THR A 110 1.51 4.76 -6.39
C THR A 110 2.75 4.04 -5.92
N VAL A 111 2.66 2.71 -5.83
CA VAL A 111 3.75 1.85 -5.39
C VAL A 111 4.21 1.03 -6.58
N TYR A 112 5.53 1.01 -6.79
CA TYR A 112 6.19 0.18 -7.78
C TYR A 112 7.08 -0.83 -7.05
N LEU A 113 6.87 -2.11 -7.32
CA LEU A 113 7.70 -3.20 -6.85
C LEU A 113 8.35 -3.84 -8.07
N THR A 114 9.67 -3.73 -8.17
CA THR A 114 10.46 -4.37 -9.22
C THR A 114 11.33 -5.45 -8.59
N VAL A 115 11.22 -6.67 -9.08
CA VAL A 115 12.05 -7.80 -8.63
C VAL A 115 12.98 -8.18 -9.78
N ASN A 116 14.27 -7.96 -9.57
CA ASN A 116 15.31 -8.43 -10.48
C ASN A 116 15.64 -9.88 -10.11
N LEU A 117 15.35 -10.81 -11.02
CA LEU A 117 15.66 -12.24 -10.91
C LEU A 117 17.02 -12.54 -11.54
#